data_AF-A0A1F3KK17-F1
#
_entry.id   AF-A0A1F3KK17-F1
#
_cell.length_a   1.000
_cell.length_b   1.000
_cell.length_c   1.000
_cell.angle_alpha   90.00
_cell.angle_beta   90.00
_cell.angle_gamma   90.00
#
_symmetry.space_group_name_H-M   'P 1'
#
loop_
_entity.id
_entity.type
_entity.pdbx_description
1 polymer ?
#
loop_
_entity_poly.entity_id
_entity_poly.type
_entity_poly.pdbx_seq_one_letter_code
_entity_poly.pdbx_strand_id
1 'polypeptide(L)'
;MAKQWLYSLLLKDSLLAASSPVFEVFTDSISGSNTGTIYVINQTLSDTTGFIDSVAVANANTNMVPQNIIETNYKTVINIYQSMLSQGINNFTQSQIETLESIATLCPYTDGNAVYSARTILSLISSEVYMNECEKPKVMANSEKSIADTHNQIENINTNLSENEVLEIYPNPASDVLYINYSFSNESYLEIYNVLGSKLVSIRLNSGTSKKVLSLKNLSTGIYYLKIIKDNKVFKSEKIVIMN
;
A
#
# COMPACT_ATOMS: atom_id res chain seq x y z
N MET A 1 -17.84 5.27 -0.72
CA MET A 1 -17.22 4.75 -1.96
C MET A 1 -18.24 4.32 -3.02
N ALA A 2 -19.19 3.41 -2.76
CA ALA A 2 -20.12 2.92 -3.80
C ALA A 2 -20.98 4.02 -4.48
N LYS A 3 -21.54 4.96 -3.69
CA LYS A 3 -22.30 6.11 -4.23
C LYS A 3 -21.45 7.02 -5.14
N GLN A 4 -20.20 7.30 -4.74
CA GLN A 4 -19.25 8.08 -5.54
C GLN A 4 -18.90 7.39 -6.86
N TRP A 5 -18.71 6.08 -6.84
CA TRP A 5 -18.42 5.30 -8.04
C TRP A 5 -19.60 5.34 -9.02
N LEU A 6 -20.82 5.07 -8.55
CA LEU A 6 -22.01 5.12 -9.40
C LEU A 6 -22.24 6.51 -9.97
N TYR A 7 -22.09 7.55 -9.15
CA TYR A 7 -22.21 8.94 -9.62
C TYR A 7 -21.18 9.27 -10.72
N SER A 8 -19.91 8.91 -10.51
CA SER A 8 -18.84 9.08 -11.51
C SER A 8 -19.12 8.32 -12.81
N LEU A 9 -19.69 7.11 -12.71
CA LEU A 9 -20.07 6.31 -13.86
C LEU A 9 -21.19 6.99 -14.66
N LEU A 10 -22.26 7.42 -13.99
CA LEU A 10 -23.41 8.06 -14.64
C LEU A 10 -23.05 9.40 -15.29
N LEU A 11 -22.12 10.17 -14.70
CA LEU A 11 -21.62 11.41 -15.33
C LEU A 11 -20.78 11.16 -16.59
N LYS A 12 -20.13 9.99 -16.69
CA LYS A 12 -19.32 9.61 -17.86
C LYS A 12 -20.13 8.98 -18.97
N ASP A 13 -21.21 8.27 -18.62
CA ASP A 13 -22.07 7.57 -19.56
C ASP A 13 -23.48 8.20 -19.56
N SER A 14 -23.68 9.19 -20.42
CA SER A 14 -24.95 9.90 -20.57
C SER A 14 -26.09 9.01 -21.08
N LEU A 15 -25.79 7.92 -21.81
CA LEU A 15 -26.80 6.97 -22.27
C LEU A 15 -27.28 6.09 -21.12
N LEU A 16 -26.36 5.65 -20.26
CA LEU A 16 -26.71 4.94 -19.03
C LEU A 16 -27.46 5.85 -18.06
N ALA A 17 -27.07 7.11 -17.92
CA ALA A 17 -27.79 8.06 -17.08
C ALA A 17 -29.25 8.26 -17.56
N ALA A 18 -29.46 8.40 -18.87
CA ALA A 18 -30.78 8.54 -19.47
C ALA A 18 -31.56 7.22 -19.58
N SER A 19 -30.95 6.07 -19.24
CA SER A 19 -31.61 4.77 -19.38
C SER A 19 -32.70 4.54 -18.33
N SER A 20 -32.77 5.36 -17.28
CA SER A 20 -33.76 5.25 -16.21
C SER A 20 -33.96 6.59 -15.49
N PRO A 21 -35.21 7.03 -15.25
CA PRO A 21 -35.49 8.20 -14.42
C PRO A 21 -34.92 8.11 -13.00
N VAL A 22 -34.70 6.89 -12.49
CA VAL A 22 -34.07 6.66 -11.19
C VAL A 22 -32.61 7.13 -11.18
N PHE A 23 -31.90 6.96 -12.29
CA PHE A 23 -30.51 7.38 -12.42
C PHE A 23 -30.40 8.90 -12.54
N GLU A 24 -31.30 9.55 -13.28
CA GLU A 24 -31.38 11.02 -13.36
C GLU A 24 -31.64 11.65 -11.98
N VAL A 25 -32.66 11.14 -11.25
CA VAL A 25 -32.97 11.62 -9.90
C VAL A 25 -31.81 11.36 -8.94
N PHE A 26 -31.12 10.23 -9.07
CA PHE A 26 -29.93 9.93 -8.28
C PHE A 26 -28.79 10.92 -8.58
N THR A 27 -28.50 11.22 -9.84
CA THR A 27 -27.45 12.17 -10.20
C THR A 27 -27.76 13.57 -9.68
N ASP A 28 -29.00 14.03 -9.82
CA ASP A 28 -29.43 15.34 -9.32
C ASP A 28 -29.29 15.42 -7.80
N SER A 29 -29.76 14.40 -7.09
CA SER A 29 -29.63 14.32 -5.63
C SER A 29 -28.17 14.33 -5.15
N ILE A 30 -27.28 13.58 -5.83
CA ILE A 30 -25.87 13.53 -5.43
C ILE A 30 -25.15 14.84 -5.76
N SER A 31 -25.49 15.50 -6.86
CA SER A 31 -24.85 16.77 -7.27
C SER A 31 -24.97 17.86 -6.20
N GLY A 32 -26.11 17.93 -5.49
CA GLY A 32 -26.35 18.86 -4.39
C GLY A 32 -25.85 18.39 -3.01
N SER A 33 -25.16 17.25 -2.93
CA SER A 33 -24.68 16.67 -1.67
C SER A 33 -23.17 16.87 -1.48
N ASN A 34 -22.68 16.64 -0.26
CA ASN A 34 -21.24 16.59 0.01
C ASN A 34 -20.50 15.58 -0.88
N THR A 35 -21.17 14.49 -1.29
CA THR A 35 -20.59 13.52 -2.24
C THR A 35 -20.33 14.14 -3.61
N GLY A 36 -21.26 14.96 -4.12
CA GLY A 36 -21.09 15.72 -5.36
C GLY A 36 -19.99 16.76 -5.24
N THR A 37 -19.95 17.50 -4.13
CA THR A 37 -18.89 18.47 -3.83
C THR A 37 -17.49 17.83 -3.81
N ILE A 38 -17.35 16.70 -3.11
CA ILE A 38 -16.10 15.93 -3.07
C ILE A 38 -15.69 15.45 -4.47
N TYR A 39 -16.65 15.00 -5.29
CA TYR A 39 -16.37 14.62 -6.67
C TYR A 39 -15.81 15.79 -7.47
N VAL A 40 -16.45 16.95 -7.43
CA VAL A 40 -16.00 18.16 -8.14
C VAL A 40 -14.58 18.55 -7.71
N ILE A 41 -14.32 18.59 -6.40
CA ILE A 41 -12.97 18.90 -5.88
C ILE A 41 -11.94 17.93 -6.44
N ASN A 42 -12.19 16.62 -6.40
CA ASN A 42 -11.24 15.63 -6.91
C ASN A 42 -11.00 15.78 -8.41
N GLN A 43 -12.03 16.10 -9.20
CA GLN A 43 -11.88 16.36 -10.63
C GLN A 43 -11.02 17.60 -10.90
N THR A 44 -11.25 18.70 -10.17
CA THR A 44 -10.44 19.92 -10.30
C THR A 44 -8.98 19.69 -9.89
N LEU A 45 -8.74 18.89 -8.85
CA LEU A 45 -7.39 18.54 -8.40
C LEU A 45 -6.67 17.55 -9.32
N SER A 46 -7.42 16.76 -10.10
CA SER A 46 -6.88 15.81 -11.07
C SER A 46 -6.68 16.40 -12.46
N ASP A 47 -6.88 17.71 -12.62
CA ASP A 47 -6.74 18.37 -13.91
C ASP A 47 -5.29 18.32 -14.40
N THR A 48 -5.06 17.52 -15.45
CA THR A 48 -3.75 17.31 -16.06
C THR A 48 -3.30 18.46 -16.97
N THR A 49 -4.13 19.48 -17.17
CA THR A 49 -3.77 20.67 -17.97
C THR A 49 -2.75 21.57 -17.28
N GLY A 50 -2.45 21.32 -16.00
CA GLY A 50 -1.48 22.08 -15.21
C GLY A 50 -2.06 23.35 -14.57
N PHE A 51 -3.35 23.64 -14.78
CA PHE A 51 -4.06 24.75 -14.17
C PHE A 51 -5.06 24.22 -13.14
N ILE A 52 -4.62 24.09 -11.89
CA ILE A 52 -5.52 23.77 -10.78
C ILE A 52 -6.22 25.07 -10.37
N ASP A 53 -7.56 25.12 -10.49
CA ASP A 53 -8.37 26.19 -9.91
C ASP A 53 -8.46 26.02 -8.38
N SER A 54 -7.39 26.41 -7.70
CA SER A 54 -7.28 26.31 -6.24
C SER A 54 -8.34 27.16 -5.52
N VAL A 55 -8.83 28.23 -6.14
CA VAL A 55 -9.88 29.08 -5.56
C VAL A 55 -11.22 28.36 -5.56
N ALA A 56 -11.59 27.73 -6.68
CA ALA A 56 -12.81 26.92 -6.75
C ALA A 56 -12.79 25.77 -5.73
N VAL A 57 -11.66 25.08 -5.60
CA VAL A 57 -11.50 24.01 -4.61
C VAL A 57 -11.63 24.55 -3.18
N ALA A 58 -11.01 25.69 -2.87
CA ALA A 58 -11.09 26.31 -1.54
C ALA A 58 -12.53 26.70 -1.18
N ASN A 59 -13.26 27.30 -2.12
CA ASN A 59 -14.67 27.69 -1.95
C ASN A 59 -15.57 26.46 -1.75
N ALA A 60 -15.42 25.44 -2.60
CA ALA A 60 -16.18 24.20 -2.48
C ALA A 60 -15.93 23.51 -1.13
N ASN A 61 -14.68 23.44 -0.69
CA ASN A 61 -14.32 22.82 0.58
C ASN A 61 -14.84 23.61 1.79
N THR A 62 -14.77 24.94 1.72
CA THR A 62 -15.25 25.83 2.80
C THR A 62 -16.76 25.69 3.01
N ASN A 63 -17.52 25.67 1.91
CA ASN A 63 -18.98 25.58 1.93
C ASN A 63 -19.52 24.19 2.27
N MET A 64 -18.71 23.13 2.13
CA MET A 64 -19.10 21.78 2.53
C MET A 64 -19.33 21.72 4.04
N VAL A 65 -20.50 21.28 4.50
CA VAL A 65 -20.82 21.09 5.93
C VAL A 65 -20.76 19.59 6.25
N PRO A 66 -19.68 19.08 6.86
CA PRO A 66 -19.51 17.65 7.10
C PRO A 66 -20.63 17.05 7.95
N GLN A 67 -21.13 15.89 7.57
CA GLN A 67 -22.18 15.14 8.28
C GLN A 67 -21.64 13.89 8.99
N ASN A 68 -20.41 13.51 8.72
CA ASN A 68 -19.75 12.32 9.25
C ASN A 68 -18.23 12.50 9.25
N ILE A 69 -17.52 11.57 9.91
CA ILE A 69 -16.07 11.64 10.06
C ILE A 69 -15.31 11.59 8.73
N ILE A 70 -15.83 10.87 7.72
CA ILE A 70 -15.19 10.77 6.39
C ILE A 70 -15.14 12.15 5.73
N GLU A 71 -16.26 12.87 5.75
CA GLU A 71 -16.35 14.23 5.19
C GLU A 71 -15.56 15.24 6.01
N THR A 72 -15.52 15.09 7.34
CA THR A 72 -14.70 15.92 8.22
C THR A 72 -13.22 15.75 7.88
N ASN A 73 -12.74 14.51 7.81
CA ASN A 73 -11.37 14.19 7.48
C ASN A 73 -11.01 14.69 6.07
N TYR A 74 -11.89 14.49 5.09
CA TYR A 74 -11.70 15.04 3.75
C TYR A 74 -11.55 16.56 3.77
N LYS A 75 -12.48 17.27 4.43
CA LYS A 75 -12.43 18.74 4.54
C LYS A 75 -11.11 19.21 5.15
N THR A 76 -10.69 18.56 6.23
CA THR A 76 -9.43 18.86 6.93
C THR A 76 -8.23 18.65 6.01
N VAL A 77 -8.11 17.50 5.35
CA VAL A 77 -6.98 17.21 4.45
C VAL A 77 -6.93 18.17 3.28
N ILE A 78 -8.07 18.53 2.66
CA ILE A 78 -8.10 19.51 1.57
C ILE A 78 -7.68 20.90 2.04
N ASN A 79 -8.08 21.33 3.25
CA ASN A 79 -7.62 22.61 3.80
C ASN A 79 -6.08 22.64 3.95
N ILE A 80 -5.50 21.55 4.45
CA ILE A 80 -4.05 21.44 4.61
C ILE A 80 -3.35 21.39 3.25
N TYR A 81 -3.89 20.64 2.29
CA TYR A 81 -3.38 20.58 0.92
C TYR A 81 -3.39 21.97 0.24
N GLN A 82 -4.43 22.77 0.45
CA GLN A 82 -4.48 24.14 -0.07
C GLN A 82 -3.45 25.08 0.58
N SER A 83 -3.19 24.89 1.88
CA SER A 83 -2.07 25.56 2.57
C SER A 83 -0.73 25.17 1.94
N MET A 84 -0.55 23.89 1.60
CA MET A 84 0.66 23.41 0.91
C MET A 84 0.81 24.04 -0.49
N LEU A 85 -0.28 24.13 -1.26
CA LEU A 85 -0.24 24.74 -2.59
C LEU A 85 0.12 26.23 -2.56
N SER A 86 -0.30 26.95 -1.51
CA SER A 86 -0.04 28.39 -1.39
C SER A 86 1.31 28.73 -0.74
N GLN A 87 1.76 27.94 0.24
CA GLN A 87 2.96 28.23 1.02
C GLN A 87 4.17 27.37 0.63
N GLY A 88 3.97 26.34 -0.17
CA GLY A 88 4.98 25.35 -0.53
C GLY A 88 5.09 24.20 0.48
N ILE A 89 5.74 23.13 0.03
CA ILE A 89 5.83 21.83 0.72
C ILE A 89 6.62 21.85 2.03
N ASN A 90 7.51 22.83 2.21
CA ASN A 90 8.41 22.91 3.37
C ASN A 90 7.81 23.72 4.55
N ASN A 91 6.60 24.26 4.39
CA ASN A 91 6.02 25.24 5.31
C ASN A 91 4.80 24.70 6.09
N PHE A 92 4.78 23.40 6.38
CA PHE A 92 3.76 22.83 7.27
C PHE A 92 4.00 23.25 8.72
N THR A 93 2.93 23.69 9.40
CA THR A 93 2.95 23.89 10.84
C THR A 93 2.92 22.55 11.58
N GLN A 94 3.50 22.50 12.78
CA GLN A 94 3.49 21.29 13.62
C GLN A 94 2.06 20.74 13.83
N SER A 95 1.08 21.61 14.04
CA SER A 95 -0.32 21.22 14.21
C SER A 95 -0.93 20.59 12.94
N GLN A 96 -0.52 21.03 11.74
CA GLN A 96 -0.96 20.41 10.50
C GLN A 96 -0.36 19.01 10.34
N ILE A 97 0.90 18.82 10.71
CA ILE A 97 1.57 17.52 10.67
C ILE A 97 0.85 16.55 11.61
N GLU A 98 0.67 16.92 12.88
CA GLU A 98 -0.04 16.09 13.87
C GLU A 98 -1.47 15.73 13.43
N THR A 99 -2.16 16.68 12.78
CA THR A 99 -3.50 16.43 12.23
C THR A 99 -3.47 15.41 11.09
N LEU A 100 -2.51 15.53 10.16
CA LEU A 100 -2.34 14.57 9.08
C LEU A 100 -1.97 13.19 9.61
N GLU A 101 -1.08 13.10 10.61
CA GLU A 101 -0.67 11.86 11.26
C GLU A 101 -1.85 11.16 11.94
N SER A 102 -2.68 11.92 12.66
CA SER A 102 -3.91 11.40 13.27
C SER A 102 -4.83 10.79 12.22
N ILE A 103 -5.02 11.43 11.07
CA ILE A 103 -5.85 10.90 9.97
C ILE A 103 -5.16 9.71 9.27
N ALA A 104 -3.84 9.74 9.11
CA ALA A 104 -3.07 8.71 8.40
C ALA A 104 -3.08 7.35 9.10
N THR A 105 -3.28 7.32 10.42
CA THR A 105 -3.40 6.08 11.21
C THR A 105 -4.79 5.44 11.16
N LEU A 106 -5.81 6.12 10.64
CA LEU A 106 -7.17 5.61 10.51
C LEU A 106 -7.30 4.53 9.43
N CYS A 107 -8.44 3.85 9.39
CA CYS A 107 -8.68 2.78 8.42
C CYS A 107 -9.25 3.35 7.11
N PRO A 108 -8.58 3.24 5.96
CA PRO A 108 -9.08 3.81 4.71
C PRO A 108 -10.40 3.21 4.22
N TYR A 109 -10.73 1.97 4.65
CA TYR A 109 -11.97 1.29 4.24
C TYR A 109 -13.20 1.80 5.00
N THR A 110 -13.03 2.30 6.23
CA THR A 110 -14.12 2.81 7.07
C THR A 110 -14.11 4.33 7.19
N ASP A 111 -12.93 4.94 7.24
CA ASP A 111 -12.71 6.38 7.42
C ASP A 111 -12.43 7.12 6.10
N GLY A 112 -12.38 6.36 5.00
CA GLY A 112 -12.42 6.86 3.63
C GLY A 112 -11.08 7.35 3.07
N ASN A 113 -11.14 7.88 1.84
CA ASN A 113 -9.95 8.15 1.03
C ASN A 113 -9.05 9.27 1.58
N ALA A 114 -9.56 10.12 2.48
CA ALA A 114 -8.77 11.16 3.13
C ALA A 114 -7.55 10.58 3.87
N VAL A 115 -7.63 9.34 4.34
CA VAL A 115 -6.51 8.59 4.93
C VAL A 115 -5.36 8.45 3.94
N TYR A 116 -5.63 8.02 2.71
CA TYR A 116 -4.61 7.90 1.67
C TYR A 116 -4.04 9.27 1.26
N SER A 117 -4.89 10.29 1.16
CA SER A 117 -4.45 11.65 0.87
C SER A 117 -3.52 12.20 1.94
N ALA A 118 -3.83 11.98 3.22
CA ALA A 118 -2.98 12.40 4.34
C ALA A 118 -1.60 11.72 4.29
N ARG A 119 -1.58 10.40 4.05
CA ARG A 119 -0.33 9.63 3.87
C ARG A 119 0.49 10.13 2.68
N THR A 120 -0.17 10.47 1.58
CA THR A 120 0.49 11.01 0.39
C THR A 120 1.19 12.33 0.72
N ILE A 121 0.51 13.25 1.42
CA ILE A 121 1.11 14.52 1.83
C ILE A 121 2.29 14.30 2.78
N LEU A 122 2.14 13.44 3.80
CA LEU A 122 3.22 13.13 4.75
C LEU A 122 4.44 12.50 4.08
N SER A 123 4.24 11.63 3.08
CA SER A 123 5.33 11.00 2.33
C SER A 123 6.23 11.97 1.56
N LEU A 124 5.77 13.22 1.37
CA LEU A 124 6.56 14.27 0.74
C LEU A 124 7.53 14.96 1.69
N ILE A 125 7.31 14.83 3.00
CA ILE A 125 8.09 15.53 4.04
C ILE A 125 8.79 14.57 5.01
N SER A 126 8.35 13.32 5.11
CA SER A 126 9.00 12.28 5.93
C SER A 126 9.00 10.93 5.21
N SER A 127 9.90 10.04 5.64
CA SER A 127 9.95 8.65 5.18
C SER A 127 9.12 7.69 6.05
N GLU A 128 8.30 8.23 6.96
CA GLU A 128 7.49 7.44 7.87
C GLU A 128 6.30 6.79 7.13
N VAL A 129 6.04 5.53 7.44
CA VAL A 129 4.99 4.75 6.79
C VAL A 129 3.84 4.53 7.77
N TYR A 130 2.67 5.06 7.42
CA TYR A 130 1.44 4.88 8.19
C TYR A 130 0.58 3.79 7.55
N MET A 131 0.15 2.82 8.36
CA MET A 131 -0.72 1.72 7.93
C MET A 131 -1.64 1.32 9.09
N ASN A 132 -2.92 1.07 8.81
CA ASN A 132 -3.88 0.62 9.81
C ASN A 132 -4.03 -0.91 9.80
N GLU A 133 -4.40 -1.50 10.93
CA GLU A 133 -4.70 -2.94 11.06
C GLU A 133 -5.70 -3.45 10.02
N CYS A 134 -6.66 -2.62 9.59
CA CYS A 134 -7.66 -3.04 8.63
C CYS A 134 -7.09 -3.33 7.24
N GLU A 135 -5.92 -2.77 6.91
CA GLU A 135 -5.19 -2.97 5.66
C GLU A 135 -4.23 -4.16 5.74
N LYS A 136 -3.91 -4.62 6.96
CA LYS A 136 -3.07 -5.79 7.14
C LYS A 136 -3.84 -7.02 6.62
N PRO A 137 -3.21 -7.87 5.80
CA PRO A 137 -3.85 -9.10 5.36
C PRO A 137 -4.23 -9.92 6.58
N LYS A 138 -5.53 -10.18 6.74
CA LYS A 138 -6.01 -11.15 7.74
C LYS A 138 -5.42 -12.50 7.36
N VAL A 139 -4.45 -12.97 8.13
CA VAL A 139 -3.96 -14.34 7.98
C VAL A 139 -5.17 -15.24 8.22
N MET A 140 -5.68 -15.86 7.15
CA MET A 140 -6.71 -16.88 7.25
C MET A 140 -6.10 -18.04 8.03
N ALA A 141 -6.39 -18.08 9.33
CA ALA A 141 -6.15 -19.25 10.15
C ALA A 141 -7.07 -20.35 9.64
N ASN A 142 -6.59 -21.12 8.65
CA ASN A 142 -7.20 -22.39 8.35
C ASN A 142 -7.05 -23.26 9.59
N SER A 143 -8.20 -23.69 10.08
CA SER A 143 -8.40 -24.64 11.16
C SER A 143 -7.46 -25.84 11.06
N GLU A 144 -6.58 -25.99 12.05
CA GLU A 144 -6.29 -27.25 12.72
C GLU A 144 -5.65 -26.90 14.07
N LYS A 145 -6.25 -27.40 15.16
CA LYS A 145 -5.82 -27.16 16.54
C LYS A 145 -4.31 -27.45 16.69
N SER A 146 -3.51 -26.42 16.95
CA SER A 146 -2.32 -26.57 17.78
C SER A 146 -2.53 -25.78 19.06
N ILE A 147 -2.69 -26.51 20.15
CA ILE A 147 -2.60 -26.03 21.51
C ILE A 147 -1.18 -25.50 21.69
N ALA A 148 -1.02 -24.18 21.62
CA ALA A 148 0.00 -23.43 22.31
C ALA A 148 -0.33 -21.94 22.14
N ASP A 149 -1.08 -21.44 23.11
CA ASP A 149 -1.09 -20.02 23.47
C ASP A 149 0.30 -19.42 23.33
N THR A 150 0.45 -18.43 22.45
CA THR A 150 1.12 -17.12 22.70
C THR A 150 0.97 -16.28 21.43
N HIS A 151 -0.24 -15.85 21.09
CA HIS A 151 -0.45 -14.77 20.10
C HIS A 151 -0.30 -13.41 20.81
N ASN A 152 0.93 -13.10 21.19
CA ASN A 152 1.32 -11.77 21.68
C ASN A 152 2.78 -11.45 21.31
N GLN A 153 3.19 -11.80 20.09
CA GLN A 153 4.47 -11.38 19.50
C GLN A 153 4.49 -11.63 17.98
N ILE A 154 3.71 -10.85 17.21
CA ILE A 154 4.06 -10.55 15.82
C ILE A 154 3.99 -9.03 15.60
N GLU A 155 4.54 -8.30 16.57
CA GLU A 155 5.25 -7.04 16.33
C GLU A 155 6.60 -7.22 17.01
N ASN A 156 7.45 -7.97 16.32
CA ASN A 156 8.90 -7.98 16.41
C ASN A 156 9.39 -9.06 15.43
N ILE A 157 9.24 -8.80 14.13
CA ILE A 157 10.35 -9.13 13.24
C ILE A 157 11.38 -8.02 13.47
N ASN A 158 11.91 -7.96 14.70
CA ASN A 158 13.28 -7.58 14.87
C ASN A 158 14.03 -8.61 14.04
N THR A 159 14.57 -8.11 12.95
CA THR A 159 15.87 -8.50 12.41
C THR A 159 16.76 -9.08 13.51
N ASN A 160 16.62 -10.37 13.81
CA ASN A 160 17.72 -11.16 14.33
C ASN A 160 18.55 -11.60 13.13
N LEU A 161 19.03 -10.62 12.36
CA LEU A 161 20.40 -10.75 11.91
C LEU A 161 21.18 -10.73 13.22
N SER A 162 21.82 -11.82 13.61
CA SER A 162 23.06 -11.61 14.35
C SER A 162 23.84 -10.61 13.50
N GLU A 163 24.38 -9.52 14.08
CA GLU A 163 25.00 -8.38 13.38
C GLU A 163 26.05 -8.74 12.31
N ASN A 164 26.40 -10.02 12.15
CA ASN A 164 27.39 -10.59 11.24
C ASN A 164 26.83 -11.54 10.15
N GLU A 165 25.51 -11.72 10.00
CA GLU A 165 24.94 -12.56 8.92
C GLU A 165 24.54 -11.73 7.69
N VAL A 166 25.00 -12.15 6.51
CA VAL A 166 24.82 -11.42 5.24
C VAL A 166 24.17 -12.34 4.22
N LEU A 167 23.23 -11.81 3.42
CA LEU A 167 22.68 -12.47 2.24
C LEU A 167 22.50 -11.44 1.13
N GLU A 168 23.19 -11.64 0.01
CA GLU A 168 23.03 -10.88 -1.23
C GLU A 168 22.66 -11.82 -2.36
N ILE A 169 21.63 -11.46 -3.11
CA ILE A 169 21.12 -12.25 -4.22
C ILE A 169 21.07 -11.35 -5.46
N TYR A 170 21.74 -11.76 -6.53
CA TYR A 170 21.79 -10.99 -7.78
C TYR A 170 22.08 -11.88 -9.00
N PRO A 171 21.75 -11.43 -10.21
CA PRO A 171 20.90 -10.27 -10.49
C PRO A 171 19.42 -10.56 -10.18
N ASN A 172 18.64 -9.51 -9.95
CA ASN A 172 17.18 -9.57 -9.91
C ASN A 172 16.65 -8.34 -10.67
N PRO A 173 16.05 -8.51 -11.87
CA PRO A 173 15.68 -9.77 -12.51
C PRO A 173 16.87 -10.66 -12.95
N ALA A 174 16.70 -11.98 -12.88
CA ALA A 174 17.68 -13.00 -13.26
C ALA A 174 17.30 -13.66 -14.59
N SER A 175 18.28 -14.02 -15.42
CA SER A 175 18.06 -14.86 -16.61
C SER A 175 18.53 -16.29 -16.33
N ASP A 176 19.70 -16.70 -16.82
CA ASP A 176 20.16 -18.09 -16.71
C ASP A 176 20.66 -18.52 -15.33
N VAL A 177 21.19 -17.58 -14.54
CA VAL A 177 21.88 -17.87 -13.28
C VAL A 177 21.55 -16.85 -12.19
N LEU A 178 21.54 -17.33 -10.95
CA LEU A 178 21.42 -16.53 -9.74
C LEU A 178 22.67 -16.71 -8.88
N TYR A 179 23.31 -15.61 -8.53
CA TYR A 179 24.42 -15.56 -7.59
C TYR A 179 23.88 -15.29 -6.19
N ILE A 180 24.33 -16.11 -5.24
CA ILE A 180 23.96 -16.01 -3.83
C ILE A 180 25.26 -15.89 -3.03
N ASN A 181 25.56 -14.69 -2.55
CA ASN A 181 26.63 -14.46 -1.59
C ASN A 181 26.03 -14.49 -0.19
N TYR A 182 26.64 -15.25 0.71
CA TYR A 182 26.13 -15.34 2.07
C TYR A 182 27.23 -15.49 3.11
N SER A 183 26.91 -15.10 4.33
CA SER A 183 27.68 -15.35 5.54
C SER A 183 26.71 -15.81 6.62
N PHE A 184 26.73 -17.09 6.97
CA PHE A 184 25.81 -17.67 7.96
C PHE A 184 26.56 -18.35 9.10
N SER A 185 26.07 -18.18 10.32
CA SER A 185 26.62 -18.83 11.53
C SER A 185 26.37 -20.34 11.55
N ASN A 186 25.20 -20.77 11.08
CA ASN A 186 24.81 -22.18 11.02
C ASN A 186 24.44 -22.59 9.59
N GLU A 187 24.43 -23.91 9.37
CA GLU A 187 23.87 -24.48 8.16
C GLU A 187 22.42 -24.02 7.93
N SER A 188 22.11 -23.69 6.69
CA SER A 188 20.79 -23.21 6.26
C SER A 188 20.41 -23.85 4.92
N TYR A 189 19.17 -23.70 4.51
CA TYR A 189 18.67 -24.16 3.22
C TYR A 189 18.11 -22.99 2.44
N LEU A 190 18.43 -22.90 1.15
CA LEU A 190 17.75 -22.00 0.24
C LEU A 190 16.72 -22.79 -0.55
N GLU A 191 15.48 -22.33 -0.49
CA GLU A 191 14.35 -22.94 -1.17
C GLU A 191 13.70 -21.93 -2.12
N ILE A 192 13.32 -22.38 -3.32
CA ILE A 192 12.60 -21.56 -4.29
C ILE A 192 11.20 -22.12 -4.49
N TYR A 193 10.21 -21.24 -4.45
CA TYR A 193 8.80 -21.53 -4.58
C TYR A 193 8.19 -20.77 -5.76
N ASN A 194 7.24 -21.40 -6.46
CA ASN A 194 6.39 -20.68 -7.41
C ASN A 194 5.31 -19.86 -6.67
N VAL A 195 4.53 -19.07 -7.43
CA VAL A 195 3.42 -18.25 -6.88
C VAL A 195 2.30 -19.06 -6.23
N LEU A 196 2.18 -20.35 -6.56
CA LEU A 196 1.22 -21.28 -5.95
C LEU A 196 1.74 -21.92 -4.65
N GLY A 197 2.96 -21.58 -4.22
CA GLY A 197 3.59 -22.14 -3.03
C GLY A 197 4.20 -23.53 -3.22
N SER A 198 4.31 -24.03 -4.45
CA SER A 198 5.01 -25.29 -4.72
C SER A 198 6.52 -25.08 -4.67
N LYS A 199 7.22 -25.89 -3.86
CA LYS A 199 8.69 -25.89 -3.79
C LYS A 199 9.29 -26.51 -5.05
N LEU A 200 10.17 -25.77 -5.72
CA LEU A 200 10.83 -26.18 -6.97
C LEU A 200 12.31 -26.51 -6.78
N VAL A 201 12.99 -25.79 -5.88
CA VAL A 201 14.43 -25.98 -5.61
C VAL A 201 14.64 -25.98 -4.11
N SER A 202 15.58 -26.81 -3.64
CA SER A 202 16.09 -26.80 -2.27
C SER A 202 17.58 -27.11 -2.29
N ILE A 203 18.41 -26.15 -1.86
CA ILE A 203 19.86 -26.29 -1.80
C ILE A 203 20.37 -26.07 -0.38
N ARG A 204 21.36 -26.85 0.03
CA ARG A 204 22.06 -26.69 1.30
C ARG A 204 23.09 -25.57 1.20
N LEU A 205 23.04 -24.65 2.16
CA LEU A 205 24.02 -23.58 2.38
C LEU A 205 24.80 -23.90 3.67
N ASN A 206 26.08 -24.24 3.54
CA ASN A 206 26.94 -24.52 4.69
C ASN A 206 27.13 -23.25 5.54
N SER A 207 27.51 -23.39 6.81
CA SER A 207 27.95 -22.25 7.62
C SER A 207 29.24 -21.62 7.07
N GLY A 208 29.50 -20.37 7.48
CA GLY A 208 30.60 -19.53 7.03
C GLY A 208 30.23 -18.62 5.86
N THR A 209 31.24 -17.90 5.36
CA THR A 209 31.12 -17.03 4.18
C THR A 209 31.34 -17.84 2.90
N SER A 210 30.38 -17.82 1.98
CA SER A 210 30.52 -18.51 0.70
C SER A 210 29.71 -17.86 -0.41
N LYS A 211 29.93 -18.36 -1.64
CA LYS A 211 29.21 -17.97 -2.84
C LYS A 211 28.65 -19.21 -3.51
N LYS A 212 27.39 -19.15 -3.93
CA LYS A 212 26.72 -20.19 -4.72
C LYS A 212 26.21 -19.60 -6.02
N VAL A 213 26.29 -20.42 -7.07
CA VAL A 213 25.70 -20.12 -8.37
C VAL A 213 24.61 -21.15 -8.61
N LEU A 214 23.40 -20.67 -8.82
CA LEU A 214 22.25 -21.51 -9.12
C LEU A 214 21.86 -21.34 -10.59
N SER A 215 21.77 -22.44 -11.32
CA SER A 215 21.21 -22.46 -12.68
C SER A 215 19.68 -22.37 -12.62
N LEU A 216 19.11 -21.45 -13.38
CA LEU A 216 17.66 -21.22 -13.48
C LEU A 216 17.05 -21.80 -14.76
N LYS A 217 17.83 -22.50 -15.59
CA LYS A 217 17.40 -23.04 -16.90
C LYS A 217 16.17 -23.94 -16.86
N ASN A 218 15.90 -24.58 -15.72
CA ASN A 218 14.77 -25.48 -15.53
C ASN A 218 13.54 -24.77 -14.95
N LEU A 219 13.59 -23.46 -14.74
CA LEU A 219 12.49 -22.64 -14.25
C LEU A 219 11.92 -21.82 -15.42
N SER A 220 10.61 -21.66 -15.48
CA SER A 220 9.97 -20.81 -16.48
C SER A 220 10.16 -19.32 -16.15
N THR A 221 10.03 -18.45 -17.14
CA THR A 221 9.94 -17.00 -16.94
C THR A 221 8.75 -16.67 -16.04
N GLY A 222 8.97 -15.88 -14.98
CA GLY A 222 7.94 -15.58 -13.99
C GLY A 222 8.45 -15.07 -12.64
N ILE A 223 7.53 -14.93 -11.69
CA ILE A 223 7.79 -14.49 -10.32
C ILE A 223 7.96 -15.70 -9.40
N TYR A 224 8.98 -15.66 -8.55
CA TYR A 224 9.29 -16.70 -7.58
C TYR A 224 9.59 -16.11 -6.20
N TYR A 225 9.43 -16.95 -5.17
CA TYR A 225 9.81 -16.63 -3.80
C TYR A 225 10.99 -17.49 -3.37
N LEU A 226 12.09 -16.85 -3.00
CA LEU A 226 13.26 -17.49 -2.44
C LEU A 226 13.20 -17.36 -0.92
N LYS A 227 13.35 -18.47 -0.20
CA LYS A 227 13.37 -18.52 1.26
C LYS A 227 14.67 -19.13 1.76
N ILE A 228 15.23 -18.53 2.80
CA ILE A 228 16.30 -19.15 3.60
C ILE A 228 15.65 -19.80 4.82
N ILE A 229 15.88 -21.09 5.01
CA ILE A 229 15.39 -21.88 6.14
C ILE A 229 16.58 -22.20 7.05
N LYS A 230 16.47 -21.83 8.32
CA LYS A 230 17.46 -22.09 9.38
C LYS A 230 16.73 -22.68 10.58
N ASP A 231 17.23 -23.79 11.13
CA ASP A 231 16.61 -24.47 12.27
C ASP A 231 15.09 -24.73 12.07
N ASN A 232 14.71 -25.18 10.88
CA ASN A 232 13.32 -25.39 10.43
C ASN A 232 12.41 -24.15 10.45
N LYS A 233 12.96 -22.94 10.53
CA LYS A 233 12.23 -21.67 10.47
C LYS A 233 12.66 -20.85 9.26
N VAL A 234 11.74 -20.07 8.71
CA VAL A 234 12.07 -19.10 7.66
C VAL A 234 12.89 -17.98 8.28
N PHE A 235 14.16 -17.90 7.90
CA PHE A 235 15.09 -16.86 8.34
C PHE A 235 14.93 -15.58 7.51
N LYS A 236 14.84 -15.71 6.18
CA LYS A 236 14.67 -14.59 5.26
C LYS A 236 13.87 -15.03 4.03
N SER A 237 13.13 -14.12 3.42
CA SER A 237 12.40 -14.35 2.18
C SER A 237 12.60 -13.18 1.22
N GLU A 238 12.83 -13.47 -0.06
CA GLU A 238 12.99 -12.47 -1.12
C GLU A 238 12.16 -12.84 -2.35
N LYS A 239 11.64 -11.83 -3.05
CA LYS A 239 10.96 -12.00 -4.34
C LYS A 239 11.99 -11.87 -5.47
N ILE A 240 12.07 -12.87 -6.34
CA ILE A 240 12.94 -12.85 -7.52
C ILE A 240 12.09 -12.93 -8.80
N VAL A 241 12.55 -12.27 -9.85
CA VAL A 241 11.96 -12.30 -11.18
C VAL A 241 12.91 -13.04 -12.11
N ILE A 242 12.43 -14.08 -12.80
CA ILE A 242 13.21 -14.86 -13.77
C ILE A 242 12.75 -14.51 -15.19
N MET A 243 13.69 -14.23 -16.08
CA MET A 243 13.52 -13.87 -17.49
C MET A 243 14.45 -14.73 -18.36
N ASN A 244 14.06 -16.01 -18.53
CA ASN A 244 14.69 -16.97 -19.44
C ASN A 244 14.27 -16.73 -20.90
#